data_AF-A0A8S0H9T7-F1
#
_entry.id   AF-A0A8S0H9T7-F1
#
_cell.length_a   1.000
_cell.length_b   1.000
_cell.length_c   1.000
_cell.angle_alpha   90.00
_cell.angle_beta   90.00
_cell.angle_gamma   90.00
#
_symmetry.space_group_name_H-M   'P 1'
#
loop_
_entity.id
_entity.type
_entity.pdbx_description
1 polymer ?
#
loop_
_entity_poly.entity_id
_entity_poly.type
_entity_poly.pdbx_seq_one_letter_code
_entity_poly.pdbx_strand_id
1 'polypeptide(L)'
;MLAIARLLAKRLKREKGFDVKLVRNDDFFVPLRKRVEIARKHQADMFISVHADAAPRLTASGASVYALSEGGATSATARLMAQRENGADLLGATTLLNLKDKDPMLAGVIVDMSMNATIAASLQLGGTVLQSLSGITTLHQKRVEQAGFAVLKSPDVPSILVETGFISNSRDSQRLVTARHQQAIADGLFNGLQRYFEKNPPVNSYMAWLQETKNNRPA
;
A
#
# COMPACT_ATOMS: atom_id res chain seq x y z
N MET A 1 4.02 -12.23 -4.43
CA MET A 1 4.09 -10.88 -3.81
C MET A 1 5.47 -10.56 -3.20
N LEU A 2 6.06 -11.42 -2.36
CA LEU A 2 7.33 -11.13 -1.65
C LEU A 2 8.49 -10.75 -2.58
N ALA A 3 8.61 -11.37 -3.77
CA ALA A 3 9.62 -11.03 -4.76
C ALA A 3 9.55 -9.56 -5.20
N ILE A 4 8.35 -9.07 -5.55
CA ILE A 4 8.12 -7.67 -5.95
C ILE A 4 8.47 -6.73 -4.79
N ALA A 5 8.03 -7.05 -3.56
CA ALA A 5 8.33 -6.24 -2.38
C ALA A 5 9.84 -6.17 -2.10
N ARG A 6 10.58 -7.27 -2.26
CA ARG A 6 12.05 -7.30 -2.13
C ARG A 6 12.75 -6.48 -3.22
N LEU A 7 12.26 -6.55 -4.47
CA LEU A 7 12.79 -5.74 -5.58
C LEU A 7 12.58 -4.24 -5.34
N LEU A 8 11.37 -3.85 -4.92
CA LEU A 8 11.06 -2.47 -4.55
C LEU A 8 11.94 -2.00 -3.40
N ALA A 9 12.07 -2.79 -2.33
CA ALA A 9 12.93 -2.46 -1.20
C ALA A 9 14.40 -2.31 -1.62
N LYS A 10 14.91 -3.18 -2.49
CA LYS A 10 16.27 -3.07 -3.04
C LYS A 10 16.45 -1.79 -3.87
N ARG A 11 15.44 -1.41 -4.67
CA ARG A 11 15.45 -0.20 -5.49
C ARG A 11 15.46 1.07 -4.63
N LEU A 12 14.59 1.13 -3.62
CA LEU A 12 14.48 2.27 -2.69
C LEU A 12 15.74 2.43 -1.84
N LYS A 13 16.31 1.35 -1.31
CA LYS A 13 17.54 1.39 -0.49
C LYS A 13 18.78 1.92 -1.24
N ARG A 14 18.74 2.02 -2.56
CA ARG A 14 19.81 2.61 -3.38
C ARG A 14 19.70 4.13 -3.49
N GLU A 15 18.56 4.70 -3.12
CA GLU A 15 18.32 6.13 -3.19
C GLU A 15 18.56 6.79 -1.83
N LYS A 16 19.11 8.01 -1.86
CA LYS A 16 19.25 8.82 -0.64
C LYS A 16 17.88 9.29 -0.18
N GLY A 17 17.67 9.31 1.14
CA GLY A 17 16.43 9.78 1.75
C GLY A 17 15.35 8.71 1.95
N PHE A 18 15.62 7.44 1.63
CA PHE A 18 14.70 6.34 1.90
C PHE A 18 15.28 5.35 2.93
N ASP A 19 14.53 5.07 3.98
CA ASP A 19 14.71 3.90 4.84
C ASP A 19 13.53 2.94 4.61
N VAL A 20 13.82 1.65 4.42
CA VAL A 20 12.80 0.66 4.05
C VAL A 20 12.82 -0.52 5.01
N LYS A 21 11.67 -0.74 5.64
CA LYS A 21 11.36 -1.92 6.46
C LYS A 21 10.35 -2.81 5.75
N LEU A 22 10.58 -4.11 5.76
CA LEU A 22 9.61 -5.11 5.29
C LEU A 22 8.88 -5.69 6.50
N VAL A 23 7.55 -5.84 6.41
CA VAL A 23 6.76 -6.50 7.48
C VAL A 23 7.08 -7.98 7.62
N ARG A 24 7.59 -8.60 6.55
CA ARG A 24 8.19 -9.93 6.54
C ARG A 24 9.27 -9.99 5.48
N ASN A 25 10.33 -10.72 5.76
CA ASN A 25 11.38 -11.00 4.80
C ASN A 25 11.35 -12.43 4.29
N ASP A 26 10.52 -13.32 4.84
CA ASP A 26 10.44 -14.74 4.45
C ASP A 26 8.98 -15.22 4.36
N ASP A 27 8.79 -16.51 4.07
CA ASP A 27 7.48 -17.13 3.90
C ASP A 27 6.87 -17.58 5.23
N PHE A 28 6.53 -16.59 6.05
CA PHE A 28 5.72 -16.79 7.25
C PHE A 28 4.53 -15.83 7.27
N PHE A 29 3.49 -16.25 7.97
CA PHE A 29 2.27 -15.48 8.13
C PHE A 29 2.48 -14.34 9.15
N VAL A 30 2.00 -13.14 8.80
CA VAL A 30 1.96 -11.97 9.71
C VAL A 30 0.52 -11.47 9.75
N PRO A 31 -0.14 -11.45 10.93
CA PRO A 31 -1.50 -10.94 11.07
C PRO A 31 -1.65 -9.50 10.57
N LEU A 32 -2.81 -9.13 10.02
CA LEU A 32 -3.02 -7.80 9.43
C LEU A 32 -2.78 -6.68 10.45
N ARG A 33 -3.30 -6.83 11.67
CA ARG A 33 -3.04 -5.87 12.76
C ARG A 33 -1.55 -5.72 13.06
N LYS A 34 -0.81 -6.83 13.03
CA LYS A 34 0.63 -6.81 13.29
C LYS A 34 1.41 -6.04 12.23
N ARG A 35 0.97 -6.09 10.97
CA ARG A 35 1.58 -5.31 9.88
C ARG A 35 1.43 -3.81 10.11
N VAL A 36 0.24 -3.37 10.55
CA VAL A 36 -0.02 -1.97 10.92
C VAL A 36 0.85 -1.55 12.11
N GLU A 37 0.93 -2.37 13.16
CA GLU A 37 1.79 -2.11 14.32
C GLU A 37 3.26 -1.93 13.94
N ILE A 38 3.78 -2.77 13.02
CA ILE A 38 5.16 -2.66 12.54
C ILE A 38 5.39 -1.31 11.86
N ALA A 39 4.48 -0.87 10.99
CA ALA A 39 4.59 0.43 10.31
C ALA A 39 4.60 1.60 11.31
N ARG A 40 3.68 1.60 12.28
CA ARG A 40 3.60 2.63 13.32
C ARG A 40 4.82 2.62 14.25
N LYS A 41 5.29 1.44 14.67
CA LYS A 41 6.49 1.29 15.52
C LYS A 41 7.74 1.88 14.87
N HIS A 42 7.84 1.80 13.55
CA HIS A 42 8.93 2.38 12.79
C HIS A 42 8.69 3.83 12.35
N GLN A 43 7.60 4.47 12.82
CA GLN A 43 7.22 5.84 12.46
C GLN A 43 7.25 6.03 10.94
N ALA A 44 6.72 5.06 10.20
CA ALA A 44 6.80 5.05 8.75
C ALA A 44 6.04 6.24 8.15
N ASP A 45 6.66 6.96 7.21
CA ASP A 45 6.00 8.04 6.46
C ASP A 45 4.90 7.51 5.51
N MET A 46 4.94 6.21 5.20
CA MET A 46 3.89 5.50 4.46
C MET A 46 3.98 3.98 4.64
N PHE A 47 2.87 3.31 4.34
CA PHE A 47 2.76 1.87 4.29
C PHE A 47 2.18 1.40 2.95
N ILE A 48 2.78 0.35 2.37
CA ILE A 48 2.34 -0.24 1.10
C ILE A 48 2.17 -1.73 1.28
N SER A 49 0.94 -2.21 1.12
CA SER A 49 0.66 -3.64 1.04
C SER A 49 0.68 -4.07 -0.43
N VAL A 50 1.57 -4.99 -0.81
CA VAL A 50 1.70 -5.47 -2.19
C VAL A 50 1.01 -6.83 -2.34
N HIS A 51 0.02 -6.89 -3.24
CA HIS A 51 -0.87 -8.02 -3.45
C HIS A 51 -0.92 -8.45 -4.93
N ALA A 52 -1.42 -9.66 -5.15
CA ALA A 52 -1.74 -10.21 -6.46
C ALA A 52 -2.82 -11.30 -6.29
N ASP A 53 -3.96 -10.88 -5.75
CA ASP A 53 -4.98 -11.82 -5.28
C ASP A 53 -5.94 -12.28 -6.38
N ALA A 54 -6.82 -13.22 -6.02
CA ALA A 54 -7.85 -13.71 -6.92
C ALA A 54 -9.02 -12.72 -6.94
N ALA A 55 -9.33 -12.18 -8.12
CA ALA A 55 -10.47 -11.29 -8.27
C ALA A 55 -11.80 -12.03 -8.08
N PRO A 56 -12.90 -11.32 -7.81
CA PRO A 56 -14.24 -11.90 -7.84
C PRO A 56 -14.64 -12.49 -9.20
N ARG A 57 -14.10 -11.94 -10.29
CA ARG A 57 -14.37 -12.36 -11.66
C ARG A 57 -13.07 -12.75 -12.36
N LEU A 58 -13.03 -13.91 -13.01
CA LEU A 58 -11.84 -14.40 -13.73
C LEU A 58 -11.39 -13.47 -14.86
N THR A 59 -12.31 -12.66 -15.40
CA THR A 59 -12.04 -11.67 -16.46
C THR A 59 -11.38 -10.39 -15.95
N ALA A 60 -11.37 -10.14 -14.64
CA ALA A 60 -10.65 -9.01 -14.07
C ALA A 60 -9.16 -9.20 -14.30
N SER A 61 -8.50 -8.18 -14.84
CA SER A 61 -7.07 -8.17 -15.12
C SER A 61 -6.50 -6.78 -14.91
N GLY A 62 -5.19 -6.71 -14.67
CA GLY A 62 -4.46 -5.47 -14.50
C GLY A 62 -4.35 -5.01 -13.04
N ALA A 63 -3.55 -3.96 -12.86
CA ALA A 63 -3.28 -3.42 -11.53
C ALA A 63 -4.45 -2.61 -10.97
N SER A 64 -4.59 -2.61 -9.65
CA SER A 64 -5.50 -1.74 -8.89
C SER A 64 -4.78 -1.19 -7.66
N VAL A 65 -5.22 -0.02 -7.21
CA VAL A 65 -4.75 0.58 -5.95
C VAL A 65 -5.94 0.92 -5.08
N TYR A 66 -5.85 0.56 -3.81
CA TYR A 66 -6.88 0.80 -2.81
C TYR A 66 -6.35 1.63 -1.65
N ALA A 67 -7.21 2.47 -1.09
CA ALA A 67 -6.99 3.16 0.17
C ALA A 67 -8.11 2.84 1.17
N LEU A 68 -7.93 3.22 2.43
CA LEU A 68 -8.95 3.03 3.45
C LEU A 68 -10.20 3.86 3.17
N SER A 69 -11.37 3.29 3.48
CA SER A 69 -12.62 4.04 3.70
C SER A 69 -13.29 3.58 4.98
N GLU A 70 -13.77 4.54 5.76
CA GLU A 70 -14.60 4.33 6.94
C GLU A 70 -16.10 4.39 6.61
N GLY A 71 -16.48 5.14 5.58
CA GLY A 71 -17.86 5.36 5.14
C GLY A 71 -18.41 4.32 4.15
N GLY A 72 -17.66 3.24 3.90
CA GLY A 72 -18.06 2.17 2.97
C GLY A 72 -17.28 2.15 1.67
N ALA A 73 -17.44 1.06 0.91
CA ALA A 73 -16.64 0.81 -0.27
C ALA A 73 -17.11 1.61 -1.50
N THR A 74 -16.17 2.11 -2.30
CA THR A 74 -16.44 2.87 -3.55
C THR A 74 -17.04 2.01 -4.65
N SER A 75 -16.88 0.69 -4.57
CA SER A 75 -17.49 -0.27 -5.50
C SER A 75 -17.79 -1.60 -4.82
N ALA A 76 -18.69 -2.39 -5.42
CA ALA A 76 -18.95 -3.76 -4.99
C ALA A 76 -17.68 -4.64 -5.07
N THR A 77 -16.84 -4.42 -6.08
CA THR A 77 -15.54 -5.10 -6.22
C THR A 77 -14.61 -4.74 -5.06
N ALA A 78 -14.46 -3.46 -4.73
CA ALA A 78 -13.63 -3.02 -3.60
C ALA A 78 -14.13 -3.59 -2.27
N ARG A 79 -15.47 -3.65 -2.08
CA ARG A 79 -16.08 -4.27 -0.91
C ARG A 79 -15.71 -5.73 -0.76
N LEU A 80 -15.86 -6.50 -1.85
CA LEU A 80 -15.60 -7.94 -1.84
C LEU A 80 -14.11 -8.26 -1.68
N MET A 81 -13.22 -7.44 -2.28
CA MET A 81 -11.78 -7.54 -2.05
C MET A 81 -11.45 -7.32 -0.57
N ALA A 82 -11.94 -6.24 0.04
CA ALA A 82 -11.71 -5.98 1.46
C ALA A 82 -12.22 -7.10 2.37
N GLN A 83 -13.40 -7.68 2.08
CA GLN A 83 -13.93 -8.82 2.84
C GLN A 83 -13.03 -10.06 2.75
N ARG A 84 -12.52 -10.37 1.55
CA ARG A 84 -11.58 -11.49 1.34
C ARG A 84 -10.27 -11.28 2.06
N GLU A 85 -9.66 -10.11 1.88
CA GLU A 85 -8.38 -9.76 2.51
C GLU A 85 -8.48 -9.77 4.03
N ASN A 86 -9.56 -9.25 4.60
CA ASN A 86 -9.78 -9.28 6.04
C ASN A 86 -10.00 -10.70 6.58
N GLY A 87 -10.47 -11.63 5.74
CA GLY A 87 -10.64 -13.04 6.08
C GLY A 87 -9.33 -13.83 6.13
N ALA A 88 -8.24 -13.31 5.56
CA ALA A 88 -6.94 -14.00 5.54
C ALA A 88 -6.37 -14.23 6.96
N ASP A 89 -6.68 -13.34 7.91
CA ASP A 89 -6.29 -13.52 9.31
C ASP A 89 -6.97 -14.74 9.95
N LEU A 90 -8.21 -15.05 9.58
CA LEU A 90 -8.93 -16.20 10.11
C LEU A 90 -8.33 -17.53 9.64
N LEU A 91 -7.84 -17.57 8.40
CA LEU A 91 -7.18 -18.75 7.83
C LEU A 91 -5.76 -18.95 8.41
N GLY A 92 -5.06 -17.87 8.75
CA GLY A 92 -3.75 -17.93 9.42
C GLY A 92 -3.84 -18.20 10.93
N ALA A 93 -4.96 -17.83 11.57
CA ALA A 93 -5.18 -17.92 13.02
C ALA A 93 -5.59 -19.31 13.52
N THR A 94 -5.95 -20.27 12.65
CA THR A 94 -6.18 -21.67 13.08
C THR A 94 -4.92 -22.33 13.67
N THR A 95 -3.76 -21.69 13.55
CA THR A 95 -2.47 -22.18 14.07
C THR A 95 -1.98 -21.41 15.30
N LEU A 96 -2.57 -20.26 15.65
CA LEU A 96 -2.09 -19.40 16.74
C LEU A 96 -3.27 -18.69 17.43
N LEU A 97 -3.97 -19.40 18.30
CA LEU A 97 -4.92 -18.81 19.23
C LEU A 97 -4.17 -17.99 20.29
N ASN A 98 -4.34 -16.67 20.23
CA ASN A 98 -4.70 -15.82 21.37
C ASN A 98 -4.44 -14.36 21.00
N LEU A 99 -5.49 -13.59 20.73
CA LEU A 99 -5.47 -12.15 20.95
C LEU A 99 -6.85 -11.71 21.46
N LYS A 100 -7.03 -11.82 22.78
CA LYS A 100 -7.84 -10.85 23.53
C LYS A 100 -7.13 -9.50 23.40
N ASP A 101 -7.90 -8.44 23.12
CA ASP A 101 -7.80 -7.12 23.75
C ASP A 101 -8.66 -6.11 22.97
N LYS A 102 -9.71 -5.58 23.61
CA LYS A 102 -9.78 -4.37 24.46
C LYS A 102 -9.85 -3.10 23.62
N ASP A 103 -11.04 -2.51 23.70
CA ASP A 103 -11.44 -1.21 23.16
C ASP A 103 -10.88 -0.08 24.04
N PRO A 104 -10.43 1.04 23.45
CA PRO A 104 -10.59 2.32 24.10
C PRO A 104 -11.29 3.31 23.16
N MET A 105 -12.62 3.40 23.29
CA MET A 105 -13.32 4.68 23.17
C MET A 105 -12.73 5.62 24.21
N LEU A 106 -12.00 6.66 23.77
CA LEU A 106 -11.87 8.01 24.36
C LEU A 106 -10.69 8.75 23.69
N ALA A 107 -10.85 9.13 22.41
CA ALA A 107 -10.02 10.13 21.72
C ALA A 107 -10.66 10.65 20.40
N GLY A 108 -12.00 10.63 20.28
CA GLY A 108 -12.72 10.67 19.00
C GLY A 108 -12.31 11.79 18.03
N VAL A 109 -12.39 13.06 18.43
CA VAL A 109 -12.27 14.17 17.45
C VAL A 109 -10.85 14.34 16.88
N ILE A 110 -9.79 14.20 17.69
CA ILE A 110 -8.40 14.35 17.21
C ILE A 110 -8.00 13.13 16.36
N VAL A 111 -8.45 11.94 16.75
CA VAL A 111 -8.20 10.71 15.98
C VAL A 111 -8.92 10.77 14.63
N ASP A 112 -10.17 11.22 14.59
CA ASP A 112 -10.96 11.34 13.35
C ASP A 112 -10.34 12.34 12.35
N MET A 113 -9.82 13.48 12.83
CA MET A 113 -9.12 14.45 11.97
C MET A 113 -7.80 13.91 11.43
N SER A 114 -6.98 13.29 12.28
CA SER A 114 -5.72 12.65 11.87
C SER A 114 -5.99 11.56 10.83
N MET A 115 -7.04 10.78 11.03
CA MET A 115 -7.43 9.71 10.13
C MET A 115 -7.88 10.22 8.77
N ASN A 116 -8.70 11.29 8.72
CA ASN A 116 -9.09 11.93 7.46
C ASN A 116 -7.90 12.49 6.67
N ALA A 117 -6.95 13.14 7.34
CA ALA A 117 -5.72 13.62 6.70
C ALA A 117 -4.89 12.46 6.15
N THR A 118 -4.76 11.39 6.94
CA THR A 118 -4.06 10.16 6.53
C THR A 118 -4.73 9.49 5.32
N ILE A 119 -6.06 9.43 5.28
CA ILE A 119 -6.82 8.90 4.13
C ILE A 119 -6.61 9.78 2.90
N ALA A 120 -6.66 11.11 3.04
CA ALA A 120 -6.41 12.04 1.93
C ALA A 120 -4.99 11.87 1.35
N ALA A 121 -3.97 11.77 2.21
CA ALA A 121 -2.60 11.47 1.82
C ALA A 121 -2.49 10.11 1.11
N SER A 122 -3.19 9.09 1.62
CA SER A 122 -3.25 7.75 1.01
C SER A 122 -3.88 7.75 -0.39
N LEU A 123 -4.92 8.56 -0.60
CA LEU A 123 -5.57 8.73 -1.91
C LEU A 123 -4.63 9.40 -2.92
N GLN A 124 -3.91 10.46 -2.51
CA GLN A 124 -2.92 11.12 -3.35
C GLN A 124 -1.75 10.18 -3.70
N LEU A 125 -1.22 9.49 -2.70
CA LEU A 125 -0.19 8.47 -2.86
C LEU A 125 -0.65 7.39 -3.85
N GLY A 126 -1.82 6.82 -3.60
CA GLY A 126 -2.39 5.78 -4.45
C GLY A 126 -2.58 6.25 -5.89
N GLY A 127 -2.97 7.52 -6.10
CA GLY A 127 -3.14 8.11 -7.42
C GLY A 127 -1.83 8.18 -8.21
N THR A 128 -0.74 8.62 -7.56
CA THR A 128 0.59 8.66 -8.20
C THR A 128 1.12 7.27 -8.54
N VAL A 129 0.91 6.29 -7.66
CA VAL A 129 1.30 4.89 -7.87
C VAL A 129 0.49 4.27 -9.01
N LEU A 130 -0.84 4.44 -8.99
CA LEU A 130 -1.73 3.94 -10.03
C LEU A 130 -1.35 4.49 -11.41
N GLN A 131 -1.07 5.79 -11.49
CA GLN A 131 -0.64 6.43 -12.73
C GLN A 131 0.68 5.85 -13.23
N SER A 132 1.67 5.63 -12.35
CA SER A 132 2.95 5.02 -12.74
C SER A 132 2.80 3.58 -13.23
N LEU A 133 1.87 2.80 -12.66
CA LEU A 133 1.60 1.42 -13.08
C LEU A 133 0.88 1.32 -14.43
N SER A 134 0.16 2.37 -14.86
CA SER A 134 -0.56 2.39 -16.13
C SER A 134 0.35 2.24 -17.36
N GLY A 135 1.63 2.61 -17.25
CA GLY A 135 2.63 2.41 -18.30
C GLY A 135 3.22 1.00 -18.36
N ILE A 136 2.90 0.13 -17.39
CA ILE A 136 3.50 -1.21 -17.24
C ILE A 136 2.45 -2.31 -17.48
N THR A 137 1.24 -2.10 -16.99
CA THR A 137 0.13 -3.05 -17.12
C THR A 137 -1.18 -2.30 -17.31
N THR A 138 -2.20 -3.01 -17.79
CA THR A 138 -3.56 -2.47 -17.84
C THR A 138 -4.01 -2.13 -16.43
N LEU A 139 -4.80 -1.07 -16.27
CA LEU A 139 -5.43 -0.76 -15.00
C LEU A 139 -6.80 -1.42 -14.97
N HIS A 140 -7.08 -2.22 -13.95
CA HIS A 140 -8.43 -2.73 -13.71
C HIS A 140 -9.38 -1.58 -13.33
N GLN A 141 -8.86 -0.61 -12.58
CA GLN A 141 -9.58 0.61 -12.19
C GLN A 141 -8.77 1.85 -12.55
N LYS A 142 -9.44 2.86 -13.13
CA LYS A 142 -8.80 4.12 -13.55
C LYS A 142 -8.53 5.09 -12.39
N ARG A 143 -9.05 4.79 -11.21
CA ARG A 143 -8.94 5.61 -10.00
C ARG A 143 -8.61 4.73 -8.80
N VAL A 144 -8.09 5.36 -7.75
CA VAL A 144 -7.95 4.70 -6.44
C VAL A 144 -9.35 4.39 -5.92
N GLU A 145 -9.57 3.13 -5.59
CA GLU A 145 -10.79 2.67 -4.95
C GLU A 145 -10.60 2.66 -3.43
N GLN A 146 -11.69 2.69 -2.67
CA GLN A 146 -11.61 2.63 -1.21
C GLN A 146 -12.54 1.57 -0.66
N ALA A 147 -12.11 0.93 0.43
CA ALA A 147 -12.92 0.00 1.21
C ALA A 147 -12.29 -0.20 2.61
N GLY A 148 -12.99 -0.92 3.48
CA GLY A 148 -12.55 -1.17 4.86
C GLY A 148 -11.48 -2.26 5.01
N PHE A 149 -10.33 -2.10 4.35
CA PHE A 149 -9.19 -3.02 4.48
C PHE A 149 -8.54 -2.89 5.86
N ALA A 150 -8.49 -3.98 6.63
CA ALA A 150 -7.94 -3.97 7.99
C ALA A 150 -6.43 -3.65 8.00
N VAL A 151 -5.69 -4.05 6.95
CA VAL A 151 -4.26 -3.76 6.79
C VAL A 151 -3.96 -2.28 6.53
N LEU A 152 -4.97 -1.48 6.19
CA LEU A 152 -4.84 -0.04 5.92
C LEU A 152 -5.35 0.85 7.06
N LYS A 153 -5.83 0.25 8.15
CA LYS A 153 -6.38 0.98 9.30
C LYS A 153 -5.27 1.53 10.21
N SER A 154 -4.63 2.62 9.78
CA SER A 154 -3.71 3.42 10.60
C SER A 154 -4.17 4.88 10.63
N PRO A 155 -4.31 5.51 11.82
CA PRO A 155 -4.74 6.91 11.92
C PRO A 155 -3.65 7.93 11.56
N ASP A 156 -2.39 7.49 11.51
CA ASP A 156 -1.17 8.31 11.48
C ASP A 156 -0.17 7.90 10.38
N VAL A 157 -0.46 6.85 9.61
CA VAL A 157 0.43 6.34 8.55
C VAL A 157 -0.35 6.23 7.23
N PRO A 158 -0.05 7.07 6.21
CA PRO A 158 -0.64 6.95 4.89
C PRO A 158 -0.43 5.54 4.32
N SER A 159 -1.51 4.86 3.96
CA SER A 159 -1.50 3.43 3.69
C SER A 159 -2.25 3.11 2.39
N ILE A 160 -1.60 2.36 1.49
CA ILE A 160 -2.22 1.85 0.26
C ILE A 160 -2.06 0.33 0.13
N LEU A 161 -3.04 -0.30 -0.50
CA LEU A 161 -2.94 -1.68 -0.98
C LEU A 161 -2.83 -1.66 -2.49
N VAL A 162 -1.81 -2.31 -3.04
CA VAL A 162 -1.59 -2.38 -4.48
C VAL A 162 -1.79 -3.82 -4.94
N GLU A 163 -2.83 -4.04 -5.74
CA GLU A 163 -2.98 -5.26 -6.53
C GLU A 163 -2.16 -5.11 -7.80
N THR A 164 -1.13 -5.94 -7.94
CA THR A 164 -0.22 -5.89 -9.09
C THR A 164 -0.77 -6.59 -10.34
N GLY A 165 -1.86 -7.35 -10.16
CA GLY A 165 -2.58 -8.12 -11.17
C GLY A 165 -3.39 -9.21 -10.45
N PHE A 166 -4.27 -9.90 -11.16
CA PHE A 166 -5.11 -10.93 -10.53
C PHE A 166 -4.63 -12.35 -10.87
N ILE A 167 -4.28 -13.15 -9.86
CA ILE A 167 -3.82 -14.53 -10.08
C ILE A 167 -4.91 -15.43 -10.69
N SER A 168 -6.18 -15.05 -10.51
CA SER A 168 -7.34 -15.70 -11.14
C SER A 168 -7.40 -15.51 -12.66
N ASN A 169 -6.69 -14.52 -13.20
CA ASN A 169 -6.62 -14.27 -14.62
C ASN A 169 -5.36 -14.94 -15.22
N SER A 170 -5.55 -15.76 -16.25
CA SER A 170 -4.46 -16.55 -16.83
C SER A 170 -3.32 -15.68 -17.38
N ARG A 171 -3.64 -14.54 -17.99
CA ARG A 171 -2.65 -13.63 -18.58
C ARG A 171 -1.83 -12.92 -17.49
N ASP A 172 -2.49 -12.46 -16.44
CA ASP A 172 -1.82 -11.82 -15.32
C ASP A 172 -0.96 -12.83 -14.56
N SER A 173 -1.49 -14.01 -14.24
CA SER A 173 -0.76 -15.08 -13.56
C SER A 173 0.54 -15.45 -14.29
N GLN A 174 0.48 -15.63 -15.62
CA GLN A 174 1.66 -15.87 -16.45
C GLN A 174 2.69 -14.74 -16.40
N ARG A 175 2.25 -13.48 -16.33
CA ARG A 175 3.16 -12.33 -16.26
C ARG A 175 3.76 -12.16 -14.87
N LEU A 176 2.95 -12.32 -13.82
CA LEU A 176 3.32 -12.11 -12.41
C LEU A 176 4.46 -13.01 -11.93
N VAL A 177 4.65 -14.18 -12.56
CA VAL A 177 5.78 -15.08 -12.26
C VAL A 177 7.08 -14.71 -12.96
N THR A 178 7.04 -13.83 -13.97
CA THR A 178 8.25 -13.47 -14.74
C THR A 178 9.08 -12.40 -14.04
N ALA A 179 10.40 -12.59 -13.98
CA ALA A 179 11.32 -11.63 -13.37
C ALA A 179 11.24 -10.24 -14.03
N ARG A 180 11.11 -10.19 -15.37
CA ARG A 180 10.97 -8.93 -16.11
C ARG A 180 9.75 -8.14 -15.67
N HIS A 181 8.60 -8.79 -15.52
CA HIS A 181 7.38 -8.10 -15.11
C HIS A 181 7.43 -7.68 -13.64
N GLN A 182 7.93 -8.55 -12.76
CA GLN A 182 8.11 -8.20 -11.34
C GLN A 182 9.03 -6.99 -11.15
N GLN A 183 10.13 -6.92 -11.93
CA GLN A 183 11.03 -5.77 -11.94
C GLN A 183 10.32 -4.51 -12.46
N ALA A 184 9.59 -4.61 -13.58
CA ALA A 184 8.84 -3.47 -14.12
C ALA A 184 7.81 -2.93 -13.12
N ILE A 185 7.08 -3.80 -12.42
CA ILE A 185 6.14 -3.40 -11.37
C ILE A 185 6.89 -2.72 -10.21
N ALA A 186 8.00 -3.29 -9.74
CA ALA A 186 8.80 -2.68 -8.67
C ALA A 186 9.32 -1.27 -9.05
N ASP A 187 9.78 -1.09 -10.29
CA ASP A 187 10.21 0.21 -10.81
C ASP A 187 9.04 1.19 -10.96
N GLY A 188 7.86 0.71 -11.37
CA GLY A 188 6.62 1.50 -11.41
C GLY A 188 6.17 1.98 -10.05
N LEU A 189 6.20 1.10 -9.05
CA LEU A 189 5.94 1.45 -7.66
C LEU A 189 6.93 2.52 -7.19
N PHE A 190 8.23 2.29 -7.37
CA PHE A 190 9.27 3.25 -7.03
C PHE A 190 9.03 4.63 -7.65
N ASN A 191 8.75 4.69 -8.96
CA ASN A 191 8.49 5.95 -9.67
C ASN A 191 7.24 6.68 -9.13
N GLY A 192 6.19 5.92 -8.77
CA GLY A 192 5.00 6.49 -8.12
C GLY A 192 5.35 7.12 -6.76
N LEU A 193 6.09 6.39 -5.93
CA LEU A 193 6.52 6.86 -4.61
C LEU A 193 7.41 8.09 -4.69
N GLN A 194 8.39 8.08 -5.59
CA GLN A 194 9.28 9.21 -5.78
C GLN A 194 8.50 10.47 -6.17
N ARG A 195 7.58 10.36 -7.15
CA ARG A 195 6.73 11.48 -7.57
C ARG A 195 5.83 12.00 -6.45
N TYR A 196 5.35 11.12 -5.58
CA TYR A 196 4.56 11.52 -4.42
C TYR A 196 5.39 12.34 -3.43
N PHE A 197 6.56 11.82 -3.05
CA PHE A 197 7.44 12.47 -2.07
C PHE A 197 8.13 13.72 -2.58
N GLU A 198 8.34 13.87 -3.90
CA GLU A 198 8.79 15.13 -4.50
C GLU A 198 7.76 16.25 -4.35
N LYS A 199 6.47 15.90 -4.31
CA LYS A 199 5.36 16.87 -4.13
C LYS A 199 4.99 17.05 -2.66
N ASN A 200 5.13 16.00 -1.86
CA ASN A 200 4.76 15.97 -0.44
C ASN A 200 5.93 15.38 0.37
N PRO A 201 7.07 16.08 0.48
CA PRO A 201 8.17 15.56 1.25
C PRO A 201 7.82 15.51 2.74
N PRO A 202 8.18 14.44 3.46
CA PRO A 202 7.98 14.40 4.90
C PRO A 202 8.78 15.51 5.59
N VAL A 203 8.21 16.10 6.62
CA VAL A 203 8.87 17.15 7.40
C VAL A 203 10.16 16.59 8.00
N ASN A 204 11.22 17.40 8.05
CA ASN A 204 12.55 17.01 8.53
C ASN A 204 13.20 15.84 7.75
N SER A 205 12.77 15.57 6.53
CA SER A 205 13.39 14.57 5.65
C SER A 205 14.45 15.16 4.72
N TYR A 206 15.29 14.29 4.17
CA TYR A 206 16.24 14.64 3.10
C TYR A 206 15.54 15.28 1.89
N MET A 207 14.32 14.84 1.56
CA MET A 207 13.55 15.37 0.43
C MET A 207 13.02 16.77 0.70
N ALA A 208 12.60 17.07 1.94
CA ALA A 208 12.19 18.42 2.32
C ALA A 208 13.36 19.41 2.21
N TRP A 209 14.53 19.02 2.72
CA TRP A 209 15.76 19.82 2.58
C TRP A 209 16.14 20.05 1.11
N LEU A 210 16.02 19.05 0.24
CA LEU A 210 16.25 19.22 -1.19
C LEU A 210 15.26 20.18 -1.86
N GLN A 211 14.01 20.19 -1.43
CA GLN A 211 13.00 21.10 -1.97
C GLN A 211 13.27 22.55 -1.55
N GLU A 212 13.57 22.77 -0.26
CA GLU A 212 13.92 24.10 0.26
C GLU A 212 15.15 24.68 -0.43
N THR A 213 16.19 23.87 -0.61
CA THR A 213 17.43 24.31 -1.30
C THR A 213 17.22 24.61 -2.78
N LYS A 214 16.31 23.92 -3.48
CA LYS A 214 15.94 24.27 -4.86
C LYS A 214 15.19 25.59 -4.93
N ASN A 215 14.25 25.81 -4.00
CA ASN A 215 13.44 27.03 -3.97
C ASN A 215 14.27 28.28 -3.59
N ASN A 216 15.37 28.10 -2.85
CA ASN A 216 16.25 29.19 -2.40
C ASN A 216 17.44 29.46 -3.33
N ARG A 217 17.51 28.87 -4.53
CA ARG A 217 18.56 29.22 -5.51
C ARG A 217 18.19 30.53 -6.22
N PRO A 218 19.08 31.55 -6.25
CA PRO A 218 18.88 32.71 -7.12
C PRO A 218 18.91 32.26 -8.59
N ALA A 219 18.03 32.87 -9.39
CA ALA A 219 17.89 32.60 -10.83
C ALA A 219 19.18 32.89 -11.61
#